data_AF-A0A2Z4YBE7-F1
#
_entry.id   AF-A0A2Z4YBE7-F1
#
_cell.length_a   1.000
_cell.length_b   1.000
_cell.length_c   1.000
_cell.angle_alpha   90.00
_cell.angle_beta   90.00
_cell.angle_gamma   90.00
#
_symmetry.space_group_name_H-M   'P 1'
#
loop_
_entity.id
_entity.type
_entity.pdbx_description
1 polymer ?
#
loop_
_entity_poly.entity_id
_entity_poly.type
_entity_poly.pdbx_seq_one_letter_code
_entity_poly.pdbx_strand_id
1 'polypeptide(L)'
;MKDTRILNAENRNAASLQVDDQADGSGQRVRLQGNWRSAYIHLVLRDFEKLLQKKTGDLTVDLSDIAEIDTAGIWLLCRLKKQEEAGGRTVRFEGTNPHIDEMLEMFSEEPAKPEPEPTEKVSLAARIFAPIGKMTYDLWDNFAASMYILGSAVRGAQMKFGRGSGVSPASIVNQIDHMGVRAVPIILLMSFLIGAIIAQQGAFQLRYFGAEVFVVDLVGILQLREIGVLLTSIMIAGRSGSAITAEIGSMKMREEIDALKVMGLNPIGVLIFPRLVALTIALPLLTVLANFASLGGAAAVAWGYSGITFANFLSRLHEAVTLSTVLSGMIKAPFMALVIGIVAAVEGLKVGGSAESLGQHVTAAVVKAIFVVILMDGLFAMFYAAIDF
;
A
#
# COMPACT_ATOMS: atom_id res chain seq x y z
N MET A 1 24.77 17.72 38.51
CA MET A 1 24.06 17.99 39.79
C MET A 1 22.74 18.68 39.47
N LYS A 2 21.76 17.92 38.99
CA LYS A 2 20.37 18.36 38.79
C LYS A 2 19.48 17.32 39.46
N ASP A 3 18.66 17.80 40.39
CA ASP A 3 17.44 17.20 40.92
C ASP A 3 17.41 15.69 41.19
N THR A 4 18.10 15.28 42.25
CA THR A 4 17.83 14.01 42.96
C THR A 4 16.87 14.19 44.14
N ARG A 5 16.29 15.39 44.32
CA ARG A 5 15.39 15.70 45.45
C ARG A 5 13.90 15.53 45.15
N ILE A 6 13.49 15.43 43.88
CA ILE A 6 12.06 15.26 43.51
C ILE A 6 11.63 13.77 43.55
N LEU A 7 12.55 12.81 43.41
CA LEU A 7 12.21 11.38 43.38
C LEU A 7 11.95 10.73 44.76
N ASN A 8 12.17 11.43 45.87
CA ASN A 8 12.07 10.82 47.22
C ASN A 8 10.78 11.16 47.99
N ALA A 9 9.90 12.02 47.45
CA ALA A 9 8.64 12.38 48.11
C ALA A 9 7.46 11.46 47.73
N GLU A 10 7.45 10.89 46.52
CA GLU A 10 6.34 10.07 46.03
C GLU A 10 6.32 8.64 46.59
N ASN A 11 7.43 8.16 47.17
CA ASN A 11 7.55 6.76 47.58
C ASN A 11 7.02 6.47 49.00
N ARG A 12 6.49 7.48 49.72
CA ARG A 12 6.00 7.29 51.10
C ARG A 12 4.68 6.51 51.19
N ASN A 13 3.94 6.38 50.09
CA ASN A 13 2.69 5.63 49.99
C ASN A 13 2.72 4.57 48.86
N ALA A 14 3.90 4.14 48.41
CA ALA A 14 4.00 3.12 47.36
C ALA A 14 3.43 1.77 47.81
N ALA A 15 2.91 0.98 46.86
CA ALA A 15 2.49 -0.39 47.12
C ALA A 15 3.63 -1.16 47.79
N SER A 16 3.33 -1.80 48.92
CA SER A 16 4.26 -2.69 49.59
C SER A 16 3.50 -3.89 50.16
N LEU A 17 4.24 -4.95 50.43
CA LEU A 17 3.69 -6.20 50.88
C LEU A 17 4.55 -6.73 52.03
N GLN A 18 3.90 -7.14 53.12
CA GLN A 18 4.52 -7.78 54.27
C GLN A 18 3.97 -9.19 54.42
N VAL A 19 4.85 -10.16 54.65
CA VAL A 19 4.49 -11.58 54.82
C VAL A 19 4.76 -11.95 56.27
N ASP A 20 3.68 -12.29 56.99
CA ASP A 20 3.72 -12.80 58.35
C ASP A 20 3.29 -14.27 58.32
N ASP A 21 4.18 -15.18 58.74
CA ASP A 21 3.81 -16.58 58.92
C ASP A 21 2.94 -16.71 60.19
N GLN A 22 1.77 -17.35 60.11
CA GLN A 22 0.87 -17.46 61.26
C GLN A 22 1.48 -18.38 62.33
N ALA A 23 1.39 -17.95 63.59
CA ALA A 23 2.03 -18.58 64.75
C ALA A 23 1.61 -20.05 65.02
N ASP A 24 0.54 -20.53 64.38
CA ASP A 24 -0.03 -21.87 64.57
C ASP A 24 0.33 -22.87 63.44
N GLY A 25 1.17 -22.48 62.48
CA GLY A 25 1.58 -23.35 61.36
C GLY A 25 0.47 -23.66 60.34
N SER A 26 -0.68 -23.01 60.46
CA SER A 26 -1.90 -23.23 59.66
C SER A 26 -1.93 -22.45 58.33
N GLY A 27 -1.04 -21.47 58.12
CA GLY A 27 -1.08 -20.63 56.93
C GLY A 27 -0.14 -19.44 56.91
N GLN A 28 -0.20 -18.67 55.83
CA GLN A 28 0.53 -17.42 55.66
C GLN A 28 -0.45 -16.24 55.64
N ARG A 29 -0.11 -15.16 56.35
CA ARG A 29 -0.83 -13.90 56.29
C ARG A 29 -0.01 -12.88 55.50
N VAL A 30 -0.64 -12.26 54.53
CA VAL A 30 -0.02 -11.26 53.65
C VAL A 30 -0.73 -9.95 53.84
N ARG A 31 -0.04 -8.93 54.34
CA ARG A 31 -0.60 -7.60 54.54
C ARG A 31 -0.19 -6.68 53.41
N LEU A 32 -1.18 -6.11 52.73
CA LEU A 32 -1.00 -5.19 51.61
C LEU A 32 -1.10 -3.76 52.13
N GLN A 33 -0.10 -2.93 51.82
CA GLN A 33 -0.01 -1.56 52.32
C GLN A 33 0.21 -0.58 51.17
N GLY A 34 -0.27 0.66 51.34
CA GLY A 34 -0.01 1.76 50.42
C GLY A 34 -0.95 1.82 49.21
N ASN A 35 -0.48 2.39 48.10
CA ASN A 35 -1.28 2.68 46.92
C ASN A 35 -1.13 1.58 45.85
N TRP A 36 -2.20 0.84 45.60
CA TRP A 36 -2.32 -0.28 44.66
C TRP A 36 -2.91 0.12 43.31
N ARG A 37 -2.66 1.35 42.87
CA ARG A 37 -2.94 1.78 41.49
C ARG A 37 -1.90 1.26 40.51
N SER A 38 -2.26 1.18 39.23
CA SER A 38 -1.41 0.77 38.11
C SER A 38 -0.07 1.52 38.05
N ALA A 39 -0.01 2.76 38.55
CA ALA A 39 1.23 3.55 38.61
C ALA A 39 2.29 2.93 39.55
N TYR A 40 1.87 2.26 40.63
CA TYR A 40 2.76 1.78 41.71
C TYR A 40 2.82 0.25 41.83
N ILE A 41 1.87 -0.47 41.23
CA ILE A 41 1.78 -1.94 41.35
C ILE A 41 3.02 -2.69 40.84
N HIS A 42 3.77 -2.10 39.90
CA HIS A 42 4.98 -2.70 39.33
C HIS A 42 6.08 -2.93 40.38
N LEU A 43 6.06 -2.19 41.49
CA LEU A 43 7.04 -2.30 42.59
C LEU A 43 6.87 -3.59 43.38
N VAL A 44 5.64 -4.13 43.46
CA VAL A 44 5.32 -5.33 44.25
C VAL A 44 5.25 -6.61 43.43
N LEU A 45 5.21 -6.54 42.09
CA LEU A 45 5.04 -7.71 41.22
C LEU A 45 6.06 -8.82 41.47
N ARG A 46 7.34 -8.47 41.67
CA ARG A 46 8.40 -9.48 41.92
C ARG A 46 8.24 -10.20 43.25
N ASP A 47 7.81 -9.49 44.29
CA ASP A 47 7.61 -10.10 45.61
C ASP A 47 6.30 -10.88 45.67
N PHE A 48 5.30 -10.41 44.91
CA PHE A 48 4.05 -11.12 44.66
C PHE A 48 4.27 -12.45 43.91
N GLU A 49 5.16 -12.48 42.91
CA GLU A 49 5.55 -13.71 42.21
C GLU A 49 6.30 -14.71 43.11
N LYS A 50 7.12 -14.23 44.06
CA LYS A 50 7.80 -15.09 45.03
C LYS A 50 6.81 -15.75 46.01
N LEU A 51 5.75 -15.04 46.38
CA LEU A 51 4.67 -15.60 47.22
C LEU A 51 3.97 -16.78 46.55
N LEU A 52 3.69 -16.66 45.25
CA LEU A 52 3.11 -17.73 44.43
C LEU A 52 4.00 -18.98 44.32
N GLN A 53 5.30 -18.90 44.66
CA GLN A 53 6.21 -20.03 44.62
C GLN A 53 6.29 -20.82 45.94
N LYS A 54 5.86 -20.22 47.06
CA LYS A 54 6.01 -20.80 48.40
C LYS A 54 4.69 -21.47 48.84
N LYS A 55 4.61 -22.79 48.70
CA LYS A 55 3.39 -23.59 48.95
C LYS A 55 3.32 -24.17 50.37
N THR A 56 2.78 -23.42 51.34
CA THR A 56 2.50 -24.00 52.68
C THR A 56 1.30 -23.33 53.37
N GLY A 57 0.28 -24.13 53.71
CA GLY A 57 -0.90 -23.73 54.52
C GLY A 57 -1.91 -22.85 53.78
N ASP A 58 -2.98 -22.37 54.41
CA ASP A 58 -3.95 -21.44 53.79
C ASP A 58 -3.37 -20.01 53.67
N LEU A 59 -3.89 -19.20 52.74
CA LEU A 59 -3.42 -17.82 52.51
C LEU A 59 -4.48 -16.81 52.91
N THR A 60 -4.16 -15.93 53.86
CA THR A 60 -5.02 -14.80 54.24
C THR A 60 -4.39 -13.50 53.76
N VAL A 61 -5.09 -12.75 52.93
CA VAL A 61 -4.63 -11.47 52.38
C VAL A 61 -5.38 -10.33 53.07
N ASP A 62 -4.66 -9.55 53.87
CA ASP A 62 -5.17 -8.42 54.64
C ASP A 62 -5.03 -7.13 53.83
N LEU A 63 -6.18 -6.53 53.51
CA LEU A 63 -6.35 -5.33 52.67
C LEU A 63 -6.56 -4.05 53.51
N SER A 64 -6.54 -4.14 54.84
CA SER A 64 -6.93 -3.05 55.75
C SER A 64 -6.08 -1.78 55.58
N ASP A 65 -4.81 -1.92 55.19
CA ASP A 65 -3.83 -0.83 55.09
C ASP A 65 -3.62 -0.33 53.65
N ILE A 66 -4.51 -0.70 52.72
CA ILE A 66 -4.51 -0.16 51.36
C ILE A 66 -5.12 1.25 51.36
N ALA A 67 -4.35 2.22 50.86
CA ALA A 67 -4.80 3.60 50.75
C ALA A 67 -5.75 3.80 49.55
N GLU A 68 -5.38 3.24 48.39
CA GLU A 68 -6.17 3.29 47.15
C GLU A 68 -5.87 2.06 46.29
N ILE A 69 -6.84 1.61 45.50
CA ILE A 69 -6.69 0.48 44.56
C ILE A 69 -7.47 0.77 43.28
N ASP A 70 -6.96 0.32 42.13
CA ASP A 70 -7.66 0.42 40.85
C ASP A 70 -7.91 -0.95 40.21
N THR A 71 -8.40 -0.93 38.96
CA THR A 71 -8.70 -2.13 38.18
C THR A 71 -7.49 -3.07 38.04
N ALA A 72 -6.28 -2.54 37.90
CA ALA A 72 -5.07 -3.37 37.77
C ALA A 72 -4.72 -4.03 39.11
N GLY A 73 -4.89 -3.31 40.22
CA GLY A 73 -4.75 -3.84 41.58
C GLY A 73 -5.73 -4.98 41.87
N ILE A 74 -7.01 -4.75 41.60
CA ILE A 74 -8.06 -5.76 41.82
C ILE A 74 -7.83 -7.00 40.95
N TRP A 75 -7.50 -6.81 39.67
CA TRP A 75 -7.20 -7.93 38.78
C TRP A 75 -6.02 -8.78 39.29
N LEU A 76 -4.99 -8.15 39.87
CA LEU A 76 -3.86 -8.87 40.46
C LEU A 76 -4.28 -9.72 41.67
N LEU A 77 -5.19 -9.22 42.52
CA LEU A 77 -5.76 -9.97 43.64
C LEU A 77 -6.63 -11.14 43.16
N CYS A 78 -7.51 -10.93 42.18
CA CYS A 78 -8.32 -12.00 41.60
C CYS A 78 -7.45 -13.08 40.93
N ARG A 79 -6.37 -12.66 40.25
CA ARG A 79 -5.38 -13.59 39.66
C ARG A 79 -4.65 -14.40 40.74
N LEU A 80 -4.24 -13.77 41.84
CA LEU A 80 -3.61 -14.45 42.98
C LEU A 80 -4.52 -15.53 43.55
N LYS A 81 -5.76 -15.14 43.92
CA LYS A 81 -6.76 -16.05 44.47
C LYS A 81 -6.94 -17.26 43.57
N LYS A 82 -7.16 -17.03 42.27
CA LYS A 82 -7.36 -18.08 41.29
C LYS A 82 -6.15 -19.01 41.12
N GLN A 83 -4.93 -18.47 41.11
CA GLN A 83 -3.71 -19.25 40.91
C GLN A 83 -3.38 -20.11 42.14
N GLU A 84 -3.60 -19.59 43.34
CA GLU A 84 -3.40 -20.33 44.60
C GLU A 84 -4.52 -21.37 44.82
N GLU A 85 -5.78 -21.05 44.51
CA GLU A 85 -6.90 -22.00 44.56
C GLU A 85 -6.74 -23.13 43.54
N ALA A 86 -6.25 -22.84 42.33
CA ALA A 86 -5.86 -23.87 41.35
C ALA A 86 -4.69 -24.74 41.85
N GLY A 87 -3.86 -24.20 42.76
CA GLY A 87 -2.80 -24.92 43.45
C GLY A 87 -3.25 -25.73 44.67
N GLY A 88 -4.56 -25.73 45.00
CA GLY A 88 -5.15 -26.44 46.13
C GLY A 88 -5.14 -25.67 47.46
N ARG A 89 -4.88 -24.36 47.44
CA ARG A 89 -4.78 -23.49 48.62
C ARG A 89 -6.02 -22.61 48.76
N THR A 90 -6.59 -22.47 49.95
CA THR A 90 -7.72 -21.54 50.16
C THR A 90 -7.20 -20.12 50.35
N VAL A 91 -7.73 -19.15 49.60
CA VAL A 91 -7.38 -17.73 49.76
C VAL A 91 -8.55 -16.94 50.33
N ARG A 92 -8.33 -16.22 51.42
CA ARG A 92 -9.32 -15.33 52.05
C ARG A 92 -8.83 -13.89 52.04
N PHE A 93 -9.71 -12.96 51.66
CA PHE A 93 -9.47 -11.53 51.79
C PHE A 93 -10.08 -11.04 53.11
N GLU A 94 -9.29 -10.32 53.92
CA GLU A 94 -9.72 -9.67 55.16
C GLU A 94 -9.46 -8.16 55.07
N GLY A 95 -10.21 -7.35 55.83
CA GLY A 95 -9.99 -5.90 55.84
C GLY A 95 -10.48 -5.17 54.59
N THR A 96 -11.45 -5.74 53.87
CA THR A 96 -12.05 -5.11 52.69
C THR A 96 -12.92 -3.90 53.06
N ASN A 97 -13.24 -3.09 52.07
CA ASN A 97 -14.24 -2.04 52.15
C ASN A 97 -15.30 -2.27 51.04
N PRO A 98 -16.48 -1.62 51.11
CA PRO A 98 -17.56 -1.86 50.15
C PRO A 98 -17.16 -1.63 48.68
N HIS A 99 -16.24 -0.69 48.42
CA HIS A 99 -15.76 -0.40 47.07
C HIS A 99 -14.84 -1.51 46.53
N ILE A 100 -13.97 -2.06 47.38
CA ILE A 100 -13.08 -3.17 47.04
C ILE A 100 -13.89 -4.45 46.83
N ASP A 101 -14.90 -4.70 47.66
CA ASP A 101 -15.77 -5.88 47.54
C ASP A 101 -16.53 -5.86 46.20
N GLU A 102 -17.11 -4.72 45.81
CA GLU A 102 -17.79 -4.56 44.52
C GLU A 102 -16.85 -4.81 43.33
N MET A 103 -15.63 -4.26 43.38
CA MET A 103 -14.65 -4.51 42.32
C MET A 103 -14.19 -5.97 42.31
N LEU A 104 -13.94 -6.59 43.47
CA LEU A 104 -13.58 -8.01 43.54
C LEU A 104 -14.66 -8.90 42.94
N GLU A 105 -15.94 -8.59 43.17
CA GLU A 105 -17.07 -9.32 42.59
C GLU A 105 -17.10 -9.17 41.06
N MET A 106 -16.99 -7.94 40.54
CA MET A 106 -16.96 -7.66 39.10
C MET A 106 -15.83 -8.39 38.35
N PHE A 107 -14.67 -8.57 38.99
CA PHE A 107 -13.50 -9.22 38.39
C PHE A 107 -13.35 -10.71 38.77
N SER A 108 -14.22 -11.23 39.64
CA SER A 108 -14.29 -12.67 39.97
C SER A 108 -15.07 -13.46 38.92
N GLU A 109 -16.00 -12.83 38.23
CA GLU A 109 -16.66 -13.41 37.07
C GLU A 109 -15.66 -13.50 35.91
N GLU A 110 -15.33 -14.72 35.47
CA GLU A 110 -14.60 -14.89 34.22
C GLU A 110 -15.42 -14.24 33.10
N PRO A 111 -14.86 -13.33 32.28
CA PRO A 111 -15.47 -13.06 30.99
C PRO A 111 -15.56 -14.41 30.28
N ALA A 112 -16.78 -14.81 29.92
CA ALA A 112 -17.03 -16.06 29.22
C ALA A 112 -15.97 -16.17 28.12
N LYS A 113 -15.16 -17.24 28.15
CA LYS A 113 -14.20 -17.48 27.08
C LYS A 113 -15.01 -17.34 25.80
N PRO A 114 -14.60 -16.45 24.86
CA PRO A 114 -15.32 -16.34 23.60
C PRO A 114 -15.43 -17.76 23.07
N GLU A 115 -16.67 -18.25 22.95
CA GLU A 115 -16.90 -19.57 22.38
C GLU A 115 -16.13 -19.58 21.06
N PRO A 116 -15.29 -20.61 20.80
CA PRO A 116 -14.60 -20.69 19.53
C PRO A 116 -15.68 -20.56 18.47
N GLU A 117 -15.61 -19.49 17.66
CA GLU A 117 -16.58 -19.26 16.59
C GLU A 117 -16.74 -20.59 15.87
N PRO A 118 -17.97 -21.09 15.69
CA PRO A 118 -18.18 -22.37 15.04
C PRO A 118 -17.44 -22.29 13.71
N THR A 119 -16.37 -23.09 13.59
CA THR A 119 -15.65 -23.22 12.32
C THR A 119 -16.65 -23.87 11.39
N GLU A 120 -17.41 -23.04 10.67
CA GLU A 120 -18.30 -23.52 9.62
C GLU A 120 -17.46 -24.47 8.80
N LYS A 121 -17.92 -25.72 8.69
CA LYS A 121 -17.26 -26.71 7.86
C LYS A 121 -17.45 -26.27 6.42
N VAL A 122 -16.59 -25.36 5.98
CA VAL A 122 -16.64 -24.76 4.65
C VAL A 122 -16.56 -25.91 3.65
N SER A 123 -17.60 -26.05 2.83
CA SER A 123 -17.68 -27.14 1.87
C SER A 123 -16.46 -27.12 0.94
N LEU A 124 -16.10 -28.28 0.38
CA LEU A 124 -14.94 -28.38 -0.49
C LEU A 124 -15.07 -27.46 -1.72
N ALA A 125 -16.30 -27.26 -2.20
CA ALA A 125 -16.62 -26.27 -3.21
C ALA A 125 -16.38 -24.83 -2.70
N ALA A 126 -16.86 -24.48 -1.50
CA ALA A 126 -16.62 -23.15 -0.95
C ALA A 126 -15.13 -22.86 -0.70
N ARG A 127 -14.29 -23.85 -0.36
CA ARG A 127 -12.83 -23.64 -0.27
C ARG A 127 -12.16 -23.35 -1.60
N ILE A 128 -12.66 -23.94 -2.70
CA ILE A 128 -12.12 -23.72 -4.05
C ILE A 128 -12.67 -22.42 -4.64
N PHE A 129 -13.96 -22.15 -4.47
CA PHE A 129 -14.64 -21.01 -5.09
C PHE A 129 -14.58 -19.73 -4.26
N ALA A 130 -14.47 -19.77 -2.93
CA ALA A 130 -14.42 -18.55 -2.12
C ALA A 130 -13.21 -17.65 -2.44
N PRO A 131 -11.99 -18.16 -2.68
CA PRO A 131 -10.88 -17.32 -3.13
C PRO A 131 -11.15 -16.66 -4.48
N ILE A 132 -11.77 -17.40 -5.41
CA ILE A 132 -12.15 -16.89 -6.74
C ILE A 132 -13.25 -15.82 -6.61
N GLY A 133 -14.24 -16.07 -5.76
CA GLY A 133 -15.33 -15.13 -5.46
C GLY A 133 -14.80 -13.84 -4.83
N LYS A 134 -13.90 -13.95 -3.85
CA LYS A 134 -13.23 -12.79 -3.23
C LYS A 134 -12.42 -12.01 -4.27
N MET A 135 -11.63 -12.69 -5.09
CA MET A 135 -10.89 -12.04 -6.18
C MET A 135 -11.82 -11.33 -7.17
N THR A 136 -12.95 -11.93 -7.51
CA THR A 136 -13.96 -11.35 -8.40
C THR A 136 -14.58 -10.09 -7.79
N TYR A 137 -14.91 -10.15 -6.50
CA TYR A 137 -15.45 -9.00 -5.77
C TYR A 137 -14.42 -7.86 -5.66
N ASP A 138 -13.18 -8.18 -5.32
CA ASP A 138 -12.09 -7.20 -5.28
C ASP A 138 -11.85 -6.56 -6.65
N LEU A 139 -11.92 -7.34 -7.73
CA LEU A 139 -11.84 -6.82 -9.10
C LEU A 139 -13.00 -5.87 -9.42
N TRP A 140 -14.21 -6.21 -9.01
CA TRP A 140 -15.39 -5.37 -9.21
C TRP A 140 -15.29 -4.05 -8.46
N ASP A 141 -14.90 -4.08 -7.18
CA ASP A 141 -14.69 -2.88 -6.37
C ASP A 141 -13.59 -1.99 -6.97
N ASN A 142 -12.51 -2.58 -7.46
CA ASN A 142 -11.44 -1.84 -8.15
C ASN A 142 -11.95 -1.16 -9.43
N PHE A 143 -12.79 -1.87 -10.19
CA PHE A 143 -13.39 -1.34 -11.41
C PHE A 143 -14.36 -0.19 -11.10
N ALA A 144 -15.24 -0.36 -10.11
CA ALA A 144 -16.17 0.67 -9.67
C ALA A 144 -15.43 1.92 -9.15
N ALA A 145 -14.38 1.75 -8.36
CA ALA A 145 -13.53 2.85 -7.90
C ALA A 145 -12.85 3.59 -9.07
N SER A 146 -12.37 2.85 -10.08
CA SER A 146 -11.77 3.43 -11.29
C SER A 146 -12.80 4.26 -12.06
N MET A 147 -14.02 3.76 -12.23
CA MET A 147 -15.13 4.49 -12.86
C MET A 147 -15.55 5.71 -12.06
N TYR A 148 -15.55 5.64 -10.73
CA TYR A 148 -15.82 6.79 -9.87
C TYR A 148 -14.74 7.87 -10.03
N ILE A 149 -13.46 7.51 -10.06
CA ILE A 149 -12.36 8.46 -10.29
C ILE A 149 -12.47 9.08 -11.68
N LEU A 150 -12.73 8.27 -12.71
CA LEU A 150 -12.91 8.77 -14.08
C LEU A 150 -14.10 9.74 -14.15
N GLY A 151 -15.26 9.34 -13.63
CA GLY A 151 -16.48 10.15 -13.63
C GLY A 151 -16.33 11.45 -12.82
N SER A 152 -15.65 11.40 -11.68
CA SER A 152 -15.39 12.59 -10.87
C SER A 152 -14.30 13.50 -11.46
N ALA A 153 -13.32 12.95 -12.17
CA ALA A 153 -12.36 13.71 -12.97
C ALA A 153 -13.06 14.47 -14.10
N VAL A 154 -13.95 13.81 -14.86
CA VAL A 154 -14.74 14.41 -15.94
C VAL A 154 -15.73 15.45 -15.40
N ARG A 155 -16.50 15.11 -14.37
CA ARG A 155 -17.45 16.04 -13.73
C ARG A 155 -16.75 17.22 -13.07
N GLY A 156 -15.58 16.99 -12.48
CA GLY A 156 -14.71 18.03 -11.93
C GLY A 156 -14.17 18.99 -12.99
N ALA A 157 -13.90 18.50 -14.20
CA ALA A 157 -13.55 19.35 -15.35
C ALA A 157 -14.76 20.18 -15.83
N GLN A 158 -15.94 19.56 -15.93
CA GLN A 158 -17.16 20.20 -16.43
C GLN A 158 -17.74 21.24 -15.45
N MET A 159 -17.82 20.95 -14.16
CA MET A 159 -18.34 21.88 -13.15
C MET A 159 -17.44 23.11 -12.92
N LYS A 160 -16.20 23.07 -13.43
CA LYS A 160 -15.21 24.14 -13.28
C LYS A 160 -15.01 24.99 -14.54
N PHE A 161 -15.61 24.62 -15.68
CA PHE A 161 -15.71 25.51 -16.84
C PHE A 161 -16.64 26.69 -16.48
N GLY A 162 -16.07 27.78 -15.95
CA GLY A 162 -16.79 29.02 -15.64
C GLY A 162 -16.72 29.55 -14.20
N ARG A 163 -16.03 28.88 -13.25
CA ARG A 163 -15.77 29.42 -11.89
C ARG A 163 -14.27 29.44 -11.62
N GLY A 164 -13.74 30.60 -11.22
CA GLY A 164 -12.30 30.92 -11.12
C GLY A 164 -11.43 30.10 -10.15
N SER A 165 -11.95 29.02 -9.55
CA SER A 165 -11.17 28.08 -8.73
C SER A 165 -10.65 26.89 -9.57
N GLY A 166 -10.26 27.16 -10.82
CA GLY A 166 -9.76 26.17 -11.77
C GLY A 166 -8.49 25.49 -11.26
N VAL A 167 -8.25 24.27 -11.72
CA VAL A 167 -6.95 23.59 -11.54
C VAL A 167 -5.89 24.51 -12.14
N SER A 168 -4.87 24.90 -11.35
CA SER A 168 -3.88 25.84 -11.84
C SER A 168 -3.13 25.21 -13.02
N PRO A 169 -3.05 25.88 -14.18
CA PRO A 169 -2.23 25.41 -15.30
C PRO A 169 -0.78 25.15 -14.86
N ALA A 170 -0.29 25.92 -13.89
CA ALA A 170 0.99 25.71 -13.24
C ALA A 170 1.14 24.32 -12.61
N SER A 171 0.10 23.78 -11.97
CA SER A 171 0.11 22.42 -11.41
C SER A 171 0.25 21.37 -12.50
N ILE A 172 -0.46 21.52 -13.63
CA ILE A 172 -0.38 20.60 -14.77
C ILE A 172 1.02 20.65 -15.39
N VAL A 173 1.57 21.86 -15.63
CA VAL A 173 2.92 22.03 -16.18
C VAL A 173 3.98 21.41 -15.26
N ASN A 174 3.87 21.63 -13.96
CA ASN A 174 4.77 21.00 -12.99
C ASN A 174 4.69 19.47 -13.04
N GLN A 175 3.49 18.93 -13.19
CA GLN A 175 3.27 17.49 -13.34
C GLN A 175 3.83 16.95 -14.67
N ILE A 176 3.77 17.72 -15.77
CA ILE A 176 4.41 17.36 -17.04
C ILE A 176 5.94 17.35 -16.91
N ASP A 177 6.55 18.30 -16.20
CA ASP A 177 8.00 18.28 -15.94
C ASP A 177 8.42 17.02 -15.17
N HIS A 178 7.76 16.78 -14.03
CA HIS A 178 8.11 15.67 -13.15
C HIS A 178 7.90 14.29 -13.79
N MET A 179 6.76 14.09 -14.46
CA MET A 179 6.40 12.78 -15.02
C MET A 179 6.88 12.58 -16.46
N GLY A 180 6.91 13.65 -17.27
CA GLY A 180 7.30 13.62 -18.67
C GLY A 180 8.79 13.88 -18.86
N VAL A 181 9.23 15.12 -18.62
CA VAL A 181 10.60 15.57 -18.95
C VAL A 181 11.66 14.72 -18.26
N ARG A 182 11.49 14.45 -16.96
CA ARG A 182 12.45 13.63 -16.22
C ARG A 182 12.45 12.14 -16.63
N ALA A 183 11.47 11.67 -17.41
CA ALA A 183 11.44 10.31 -17.96
C ALA A 183 12.19 10.20 -19.30
N VAL A 184 12.46 11.33 -19.97
CA VAL A 184 13.04 11.35 -21.31
C VAL A 184 14.35 10.55 -21.41
N PRO A 185 15.35 10.71 -20.52
CA PRO A 185 16.64 10.03 -20.69
C PRO A 185 16.53 8.50 -20.69
N ILE A 186 15.74 7.94 -19.76
CA ILE A 186 15.55 6.49 -19.68
C ILE A 186 14.75 5.97 -20.87
N ILE A 187 13.73 6.71 -21.33
CA ILE A 187 12.91 6.32 -22.49
C ILE A 187 13.74 6.34 -23.77
N LEU A 188 14.55 7.38 -24.01
CA LEU A 188 15.41 7.46 -25.18
C LEU A 188 16.43 6.31 -25.21
N LEU A 189 17.12 6.09 -24.09
CA LEU A 189 18.13 5.03 -24.00
C LEU A 189 17.53 3.64 -24.23
N MET A 190 16.45 3.31 -23.52
CA MET A 190 15.80 2.00 -23.65
C MET A 190 15.22 1.80 -25.04
N SER A 191 14.58 2.82 -25.62
CA SER A 191 13.99 2.73 -26.96
C SER A 191 15.06 2.57 -28.03
N PHE A 192 16.18 3.29 -27.92
CA PHE A 192 17.34 3.13 -28.81
C PHE A 192 17.87 1.69 -28.78
N LEU A 193 18.11 1.16 -27.57
CA LEU A 193 18.62 -0.21 -27.41
C LEU A 193 17.64 -1.25 -27.93
N ILE A 194 16.34 -1.08 -27.67
CA ILE A 194 15.34 -2.04 -28.15
C ILE A 194 15.20 -1.96 -29.67
N GLY A 195 15.19 -0.78 -30.28
CA GLY A 195 15.19 -0.62 -31.73
C GLY A 195 16.40 -1.27 -32.40
N ALA A 196 17.58 -1.11 -31.82
CA ALA A 196 18.80 -1.78 -32.23
C ALA A 196 18.68 -3.32 -32.15
N ILE A 197 18.12 -3.85 -31.04
CA ILE A 197 17.90 -5.29 -30.86
C ILE A 197 16.91 -5.83 -31.88
N ILE A 198 15.78 -5.15 -32.10
CA ILE A 198 14.77 -5.58 -33.08
C ILE A 198 15.36 -5.59 -34.49
N ALA A 199 16.12 -4.55 -34.87
CA ALA A 199 16.80 -4.51 -36.16
C ALA A 199 17.80 -5.65 -36.32
N GLN A 200 18.63 -5.93 -35.30
CA GLN A 200 19.60 -7.02 -35.37
C GLN A 200 18.92 -8.38 -35.54
N GLN A 201 17.90 -8.66 -34.73
CA GLN A 201 17.19 -9.94 -34.75
C GLN A 201 16.36 -10.10 -36.03
N GLY A 202 15.75 -9.02 -36.51
CA GLY A 202 15.04 -9.00 -37.79
C GLY A 202 15.99 -9.27 -38.96
N ALA A 203 17.12 -8.58 -39.02
CA ALA A 203 18.13 -8.79 -40.06
C ALA A 203 18.66 -10.24 -40.04
N PHE A 204 18.98 -10.77 -38.86
CA PHE A 204 19.41 -12.16 -38.70
C PHE A 204 18.38 -13.16 -39.26
N GLN A 205 17.08 -12.94 -39.02
CA GLN A 205 16.03 -13.83 -39.51
C GLN A 205 15.75 -13.68 -41.00
N LEU A 206 15.74 -12.46 -41.52
CA LEU A 206 15.46 -12.21 -42.94
C LEU A 206 16.64 -12.57 -43.85
N ARG A 207 17.85 -12.67 -43.30
CA ARG A 207 19.05 -13.13 -44.02
C ARG A 207 18.88 -14.51 -44.62
N TYR A 208 18.20 -15.43 -43.94
CA TYR A 208 17.92 -16.77 -44.45
C TYR A 208 17.09 -16.76 -45.75
N PHE A 209 16.32 -15.70 -45.98
CA PHE A 209 15.48 -15.52 -47.16
C PHE A 209 16.09 -14.55 -48.19
N GLY A 210 17.32 -14.05 -47.96
CA GLY A 210 17.94 -13.01 -48.79
C GLY A 210 17.21 -11.66 -48.73
N ALA A 211 16.42 -11.44 -47.69
CA ALA A 211 15.44 -10.36 -47.58
C ALA A 211 15.85 -9.29 -46.54
N GLU A 212 17.14 -9.18 -46.21
CA GLU A 212 17.63 -8.34 -45.10
C GLU A 212 17.16 -6.87 -45.17
N VAL A 213 16.96 -6.33 -46.39
CA VAL A 213 16.51 -4.95 -46.58
C VAL A 213 15.13 -4.66 -45.98
N PHE A 214 14.26 -5.68 -45.85
CA PHE A 214 12.91 -5.54 -45.26
C PHE A 214 12.93 -5.47 -43.73
N VAL A 215 14.11 -5.56 -43.10
CA VAL A 215 14.26 -5.26 -41.67
C VAL A 215 13.80 -3.85 -41.33
N VAL A 216 13.99 -2.90 -42.27
CA VAL A 216 13.59 -1.50 -42.09
C VAL A 216 12.07 -1.40 -41.99
N ASP A 217 11.36 -2.09 -42.86
CA ASP A 217 9.89 -2.16 -42.90
C ASP A 217 9.36 -2.77 -41.61
N LEU A 218 9.96 -3.90 -41.19
CA LEU A 218 9.61 -4.59 -39.95
C LEU A 218 9.75 -3.65 -38.74
N VAL A 219 10.92 -3.05 -38.56
CA VAL A 219 11.16 -2.16 -37.42
C VAL A 219 10.29 -0.92 -37.50
N GLY A 220 10.17 -0.28 -38.67
CA GLY A 220 9.38 0.92 -38.87
C GLY A 220 7.92 0.72 -38.51
N ILE A 221 7.28 -0.29 -39.09
CA ILE A 221 5.86 -0.58 -38.86
C ILE A 221 5.63 -1.04 -37.41
N LEU A 222 6.39 -2.02 -36.94
CA LEU A 222 6.21 -2.61 -35.62
C LEU A 222 6.45 -1.59 -34.49
N GLN A 223 7.49 -0.76 -34.62
CA GLN A 223 7.82 0.26 -33.64
C GLN A 223 6.74 1.34 -33.57
N LEU A 224 6.33 1.87 -34.72
CA LEU A 224 5.40 3.01 -34.77
C LEU A 224 3.98 2.61 -34.39
N ARG A 225 3.56 1.38 -34.72
CA ARG A 225 2.19 0.89 -34.50
C ARG A 225 1.95 0.32 -33.11
N GLU A 226 2.93 -0.44 -32.58
CA GLU A 226 2.73 -1.28 -31.39
C GLU A 226 3.80 -1.01 -30.32
N ILE A 227 5.07 -1.31 -30.63
CA ILE A 227 6.13 -1.42 -29.62
C ILE A 227 6.47 -0.07 -28.98
N GLY A 228 6.44 1.03 -29.74
CA GLY A 228 6.77 2.35 -29.23
C GLY A 228 5.84 2.82 -28.13
N VAL A 229 4.52 2.73 -28.36
CA VAL A 229 3.53 3.12 -27.35
C VAL A 229 3.53 2.14 -26.18
N LEU A 230 3.64 0.84 -26.44
CA LEU A 230 3.61 -0.19 -25.40
C LEU A 230 4.78 -0.05 -24.42
N LEU A 231 6.02 0.05 -24.93
CA LEU A 231 7.21 0.20 -24.10
C LEU A 231 7.21 1.51 -23.32
N THR A 232 6.84 2.61 -23.97
CA THR A 232 6.73 3.91 -23.31
C THR A 232 5.71 3.85 -22.16
N SER A 233 4.57 3.19 -22.38
CA SER A 233 3.53 2.96 -21.37
C SER A 233 4.04 2.14 -20.19
N ILE A 234 4.73 1.03 -20.45
CA ILE A 234 5.30 0.16 -19.41
C ILE A 234 6.33 0.93 -18.56
N MET A 235 7.22 1.68 -19.20
CA MET A 235 8.23 2.50 -18.50
C MET A 235 7.58 3.59 -17.64
N ILE A 236 6.55 4.27 -18.16
CA ILE A 236 5.82 5.31 -17.41
C ILE A 236 4.99 4.71 -16.27
N ALA A 237 4.40 3.53 -16.44
CA ALA A 237 3.73 2.80 -15.36
C ALA A 237 4.71 2.50 -14.22
N GLY A 238 5.91 2.00 -14.55
CA GLY A 238 6.95 1.71 -13.56
C GLY A 238 7.48 2.95 -12.85
N ARG A 239 7.82 4.02 -13.58
CA ARG A 239 8.42 5.24 -13.02
C ARG A 239 7.39 6.18 -12.40
N SER A 240 6.52 6.72 -13.25
CA SER A 240 5.58 7.78 -12.87
C SER A 240 4.37 7.21 -12.16
N GLY A 241 3.87 6.03 -12.57
CA GLY A 241 2.77 5.33 -11.88
C GLY A 241 3.12 4.98 -10.43
N SER A 242 4.32 4.44 -10.19
CA SER A 242 4.84 4.21 -8.82
C SER A 242 4.93 5.51 -8.01
N ALA A 243 5.46 6.58 -8.61
CA ALA A 243 5.59 7.88 -7.94
C ALA A 243 4.22 8.46 -7.55
N ILE A 244 3.23 8.42 -8.45
CA ILE A 244 1.86 8.87 -8.17
C ILE A 244 1.26 8.07 -7.02
N THR A 245 1.42 6.74 -7.04
CA THR A 245 0.92 5.85 -5.99
C THR A 245 1.57 6.17 -4.65
N ALA A 246 2.90 6.36 -4.66
CA ALA A 246 3.68 6.71 -3.47
C ALA A 246 3.27 8.07 -2.90
N GLU A 247 3.13 9.09 -3.76
CA GLU A 247 2.71 10.45 -3.35
C GLU A 247 1.31 10.42 -2.75
N ILE A 248 0.32 9.84 -3.42
CA ILE A 248 -1.06 9.75 -2.92
C ILE A 248 -1.12 8.92 -1.64
N GLY A 249 -0.44 7.77 -1.61
CA GLY A 249 -0.42 6.89 -0.45
C GLY A 249 0.22 7.57 0.76
N SER A 250 1.31 8.30 0.57
CA SER A 250 1.97 9.05 1.63
C SER A 250 1.10 10.19 2.17
N MET A 251 0.36 10.89 1.30
CA MET A 251 -0.63 11.89 1.71
C MET A 251 -1.78 11.27 2.49
N LYS A 252 -2.23 10.06 2.09
CA LYS A 252 -3.27 9.32 2.81
C LYS A 252 -2.81 8.90 4.20
N MET A 253 -1.57 8.41 4.34
CA MET A 253 -0.98 8.03 5.64
C MET A 253 -0.86 9.21 6.61
N ARG A 254 -0.68 10.43 6.09
CA ARG A 254 -0.60 11.67 6.88
C ARG A 254 -1.94 12.38 7.04
N GLU A 255 -3.05 11.74 6.66
CA GLU A 255 -4.41 12.29 6.73
C GLU A 255 -4.62 13.59 5.93
N GLU A 256 -3.70 13.94 5.02
CA GLU A 256 -3.79 15.16 4.21
C GLU A 256 -4.99 15.09 3.24
N ILE A 257 -5.34 13.89 2.77
CA ILE A 257 -6.50 13.67 1.91
C ILE A 257 -7.81 13.91 2.66
N ASP A 258 -7.88 13.53 3.94
CA ASP A 258 -9.07 13.72 4.75
C ASP A 258 -9.20 15.17 5.20
N ALA A 259 -8.08 15.85 5.47
CA ALA A 259 -8.06 17.30 5.67
C ALA A 259 -8.67 18.06 4.48
N LEU A 260 -8.36 17.67 3.23
CA LEU A 260 -8.97 18.26 2.03
C LEU A 260 -10.50 18.09 1.99
N LYS A 261 -11.02 16.92 2.41
CA LYS A 261 -12.47 16.67 2.48
C LYS A 261 -13.14 17.57 3.53
N VAL A 262 -12.51 17.74 4.68
CA VAL A 262 -13.00 18.63 5.76
C VAL A 262 -13.03 20.09 5.30
N MET A 263 -12.08 20.50 4.46
CA MET A 263 -12.07 21.83 3.82
C MET A 263 -13.13 21.99 2.70
N GLY A 264 -13.94 20.97 2.43
CA GLY A 264 -14.96 20.99 1.38
C GLY A 264 -14.39 20.85 -0.04
N LEU A 265 -13.12 20.46 -0.19
CA LEU A 265 -12.49 20.25 -1.48
C LEU A 265 -12.64 18.80 -1.93
N ASN A 266 -12.88 18.58 -3.22
CA ASN A 266 -12.87 17.24 -3.82
C ASN A 266 -11.42 16.78 -4.06
N PRO A 267 -10.89 15.78 -3.34
CA PRO A 267 -9.50 15.34 -3.48
C PRO A 267 -9.18 14.84 -4.89
N ILE A 268 -10.14 14.22 -5.58
CA ILE A 268 -9.94 13.69 -6.93
C ILE A 268 -9.69 14.84 -7.92
N GLY A 269 -10.49 15.90 -7.82
CA GLY A 269 -10.36 17.06 -8.70
C GLY A 269 -9.12 17.92 -8.46
N VAL A 270 -8.53 17.87 -7.25
CA VAL A 270 -7.36 18.68 -6.88
C VAL A 270 -6.05 17.91 -7.00
N LEU A 271 -6.03 16.62 -6.68
CA LEU A 271 -4.81 15.79 -6.67
C LEU A 271 -4.67 14.91 -7.91
N ILE A 272 -5.74 14.22 -8.30
CA ILE A 272 -5.67 13.18 -9.33
C ILE A 272 -5.82 13.78 -10.72
N PHE A 273 -6.78 14.70 -10.91
CA PHE A 273 -7.05 15.30 -12.22
C PHE A 273 -5.83 15.96 -12.89
N PRO A 274 -5.02 16.82 -12.22
CA PRO A 274 -3.85 17.42 -12.87
C PRO A 274 -2.84 16.38 -13.36
N ARG A 275 -2.69 15.28 -12.60
CA ARG A 275 -1.79 14.17 -12.95
C ARG A 275 -2.30 13.37 -14.14
N LEU A 276 -3.61 13.10 -14.21
CA LEU A 276 -4.22 12.44 -15.37
C LEU A 276 -4.04 13.25 -16.65
N VAL A 277 -4.29 14.56 -16.59
CA VAL A 277 -4.09 15.47 -17.73
C VAL A 277 -2.61 15.49 -18.14
N ALA A 278 -1.71 15.64 -17.18
CA ALA A 278 -0.27 15.66 -17.44
C ALA A 278 0.22 14.35 -18.09
N LEU A 279 -0.22 13.18 -17.60
CA LEU A 279 0.12 11.89 -18.22
C LEU A 279 -0.46 11.75 -19.63
N THR A 280 -1.71 12.17 -19.84
CA THR A 280 -2.40 12.09 -21.13
C THR A 280 -1.69 12.91 -22.20
N ILE A 281 -1.07 14.03 -21.82
CA ILE A 281 -0.26 14.87 -22.71
C ILE A 281 1.17 14.33 -22.84
N ALA A 282 1.79 13.91 -21.73
CA ALA A 282 3.19 13.49 -21.72
C ALA A 282 3.41 12.18 -22.46
N LEU A 283 2.54 11.17 -22.32
CA LEU A 283 2.77 9.86 -22.90
C LEU A 283 2.83 9.86 -24.45
N PRO A 284 1.93 10.55 -25.18
CA PRO A 284 2.06 10.68 -26.63
C PRO A 284 3.36 11.36 -27.05
N LEU A 285 3.76 12.44 -26.36
CA LEU A 285 5.01 13.15 -26.65
C LEU A 285 6.25 12.27 -26.41
N LEU A 286 6.24 11.52 -25.31
CA LEU A 286 7.30 10.55 -25.00
C LEU A 286 7.35 9.41 -26.00
N THR A 287 6.20 8.97 -26.51
CA THR A 287 6.11 7.91 -27.53
C THR A 287 6.75 8.37 -28.85
N VAL A 288 6.53 9.63 -29.24
CA VAL A 288 7.19 10.21 -30.42
C VAL A 288 8.72 10.20 -30.23
N LEU A 289 9.21 10.65 -29.06
CA LEU A 289 10.64 10.63 -28.75
C LEU A 289 11.22 9.20 -28.74
N ALA A 290 10.48 8.25 -28.16
CA ALA A 290 10.84 6.84 -28.14
C ALA A 290 10.97 6.27 -29.55
N ASN A 291 10.05 6.60 -30.44
CA ASN A 291 10.06 6.16 -31.83
C ASN A 291 11.28 6.70 -32.59
N PHE A 292 11.60 7.98 -32.45
CA PHE A 292 12.82 8.54 -33.04
C PHE A 292 14.09 7.86 -32.51
N ALA A 293 14.18 7.63 -31.20
CA ALA A 293 15.32 6.95 -30.60
C ALA A 293 15.46 5.50 -31.09
N SER A 294 14.35 4.75 -31.15
CA SER A 294 14.32 3.37 -31.63
C SER A 294 14.72 3.26 -33.10
N LEU A 295 14.17 4.13 -33.97
CA LEU A 295 14.57 4.19 -35.39
C LEU A 295 16.04 4.58 -35.55
N GLY A 296 16.58 5.46 -34.69
CA GLY A 296 18.00 5.78 -34.66
C GLY A 296 18.88 4.58 -34.30
N GLY A 297 18.48 3.79 -33.29
CA GLY A 297 19.16 2.55 -32.91
C GLY A 297 19.09 1.48 -34.01
N ALA A 298 17.93 1.36 -34.65
CA ALA A 298 17.74 0.46 -35.78
C ALA A 298 18.60 0.84 -36.99
N ALA A 299 18.69 2.13 -37.32
CA ALA A 299 19.54 2.62 -38.40
C ALA A 299 21.03 2.36 -38.12
N ALA A 300 21.49 2.54 -36.88
CA ALA A 300 22.87 2.26 -36.49
C ALA A 300 23.23 0.78 -36.69
N VAL A 301 22.34 -0.13 -36.28
CA VAL A 301 22.53 -1.58 -36.46
C VAL A 301 22.39 -2.00 -37.92
N ALA A 302 21.39 -1.48 -38.65
CA ALA A 302 21.19 -1.80 -40.06
C ALA A 302 22.44 -1.43 -40.90
N TRP A 303 23.08 -0.31 -40.58
CA TRP A 303 24.34 0.10 -41.18
C TRP A 303 25.51 -0.79 -40.77
N GLY A 304 25.71 -1.03 -39.47
CA GLY A 304 26.86 -1.79 -38.96
C GLY A 304 26.81 -3.31 -39.21
N TYR A 305 25.60 -3.90 -39.20
CA TYR A 305 25.41 -5.35 -39.30
C TYR A 305 25.07 -5.83 -40.72
N SER A 306 24.15 -5.13 -41.40
CA SER A 306 23.66 -5.52 -42.74
C SER A 306 24.22 -4.65 -43.88
N GLY A 307 25.06 -3.65 -43.58
CA GLY A 307 25.64 -2.76 -44.59
C GLY A 307 24.61 -1.86 -45.29
N ILE A 308 23.41 -1.70 -44.72
CA ILE A 308 22.36 -0.85 -45.29
C ILE A 308 22.74 0.61 -45.05
N THR A 309 22.95 1.36 -46.13
CA THR A 309 23.28 2.79 -46.02
C THR A 309 22.12 3.57 -45.41
N PHE A 310 22.43 4.67 -44.71
CA PHE A 310 21.40 5.53 -44.11
C PHE A 310 20.40 6.08 -45.15
N ALA A 311 20.87 6.38 -46.37
CA ALA A 311 20.01 6.82 -47.47
C ALA A 311 19.00 5.74 -47.87
N ASN A 312 19.44 4.48 -47.99
CA ASN A 312 18.56 3.36 -48.31
C ASN A 312 17.59 3.07 -47.15
N PHE A 313 18.06 3.16 -45.91
CA PHE A 313 17.22 3.02 -44.73
C PHE A 313 16.08 4.06 -44.74
N LEU A 314 16.40 5.33 -44.98
CA LEU A 314 15.40 6.39 -44.98
C LEU A 314 14.41 6.26 -46.14
N SER A 315 14.89 5.89 -47.33
CA SER A 315 14.02 5.64 -48.50
C SER A 315 13.04 4.49 -48.21
N ARG A 316 13.53 3.38 -47.67
CA ARG A 316 12.69 2.22 -47.31
C ARG A 316 11.70 2.53 -46.19
N LEU A 317 12.15 3.24 -45.16
CA LEU A 317 11.27 3.66 -44.07
C LEU A 317 10.12 4.53 -44.60
N HIS A 318 10.39 5.45 -45.52
CA HIS A 318 9.37 6.31 -46.13
C HIS A 318 8.40 5.53 -47.04
N GLU A 319 8.87 4.48 -47.72
CA GLU A 319 8.00 3.57 -48.50
C GLU A 319 7.11 2.69 -47.61
N ALA A 320 7.65 2.20 -46.50
CA ALA A 320 6.96 1.25 -45.61
C ALA A 320 5.99 1.92 -44.63
N VAL A 321 6.28 3.15 -44.19
CA VAL A 321 5.50 3.83 -43.15
C VAL A 321 4.47 4.77 -43.76
N THR A 322 3.20 4.46 -43.54
CA THR A 322 2.08 5.36 -43.84
C THR A 322 1.70 6.21 -42.62
N LEU A 323 0.93 7.28 -42.86
CA LEU A 323 0.40 8.11 -41.78
C LEU A 323 -0.52 7.32 -40.83
N SER A 324 -1.24 6.31 -41.35
CA SER A 324 -2.09 5.43 -40.51
C SER A 324 -1.27 4.67 -39.48
N THR A 325 -0.09 4.16 -39.83
CA THR A 325 0.82 3.46 -38.91
C THR A 325 1.25 4.33 -37.72
N VAL A 326 1.50 5.62 -37.96
CA VAL A 326 1.87 6.55 -36.89
C VAL A 326 0.64 6.90 -36.04
N LEU A 327 -0.49 7.20 -36.69
CA LEU A 327 -1.72 7.59 -36.00
C LEU A 327 -2.28 6.44 -35.15
N SER A 328 -2.21 5.18 -35.61
CA SER A 328 -2.71 4.03 -34.87
C SER A 328 -2.00 3.89 -33.51
N GLY A 329 -0.68 4.09 -33.47
CA GLY A 329 0.10 4.07 -32.22
C GLY A 329 -0.18 5.31 -31.35
N MET A 330 -0.25 6.49 -31.96
CA MET A 330 -0.49 7.75 -31.26
C MET A 330 -1.88 7.83 -30.62
N ILE A 331 -2.92 7.29 -31.27
CA ILE A 331 -4.28 7.25 -30.74
C ILE A 331 -4.36 6.39 -29.48
N LYS A 332 -3.56 5.31 -29.37
CA LYS A 332 -3.55 4.44 -28.18
C LYS A 332 -2.95 5.15 -26.95
N ALA A 333 -1.95 6.00 -27.14
CA ALA A 333 -1.15 6.57 -26.05
C ALA A 333 -2.00 7.33 -24.99
N PRO A 334 -2.94 8.23 -25.35
CA PRO A 334 -3.81 8.88 -24.35
C PRO A 334 -4.60 7.89 -23.49
N PHE A 335 -5.11 6.80 -24.06
CA PHE A 335 -5.86 5.79 -23.31
C PHE A 335 -4.95 5.04 -22.33
N MET A 336 -3.76 4.64 -22.79
CA MET A 336 -2.77 3.99 -21.91
C MET A 336 -2.39 4.90 -20.74
N ALA A 337 -2.20 6.20 -21.00
CA ALA A 337 -1.90 7.19 -19.97
C ALA A 337 -3.02 7.31 -18.92
N LEU A 338 -4.28 7.33 -19.36
CA LEU A 338 -5.43 7.37 -18.46
C LEU A 338 -5.50 6.11 -17.59
N VAL A 339 -5.33 4.93 -18.18
CA VAL A 339 -5.31 3.66 -17.44
C VAL A 339 -4.21 3.67 -16.37
N ILE A 340 -2.99 4.04 -16.74
CA ILE A 340 -1.86 4.09 -15.79
C ILE A 340 -2.17 5.04 -14.64
N GLY A 341 -2.64 6.25 -14.95
CA GLY A 341 -2.92 7.27 -13.94
C GLY A 341 -4.08 6.88 -13.01
N ILE A 342 -5.13 6.25 -13.54
CA ILE A 342 -6.27 5.78 -12.75
C ILE A 342 -5.85 4.63 -11.84
N VAL A 343 -5.17 3.62 -12.36
CA VAL A 343 -4.71 2.47 -11.56
C VAL A 343 -3.77 2.94 -10.44
N ALA A 344 -2.82 3.83 -10.74
CA ALA A 344 -1.92 4.41 -9.74
C ALA A 344 -2.69 5.21 -8.66
N ALA A 345 -3.69 6.00 -9.07
CA ALA A 345 -4.50 6.76 -8.14
C ALA A 345 -5.38 5.88 -7.23
N VAL A 346 -6.03 4.87 -7.81
CA VAL A 346 -6.85 3.90 -7.08
C VAL A 346 -6.00 3.18 -6.02
N GLU A 347 -4.81 2.72 -6.41
CA GLU A 347 -3.95 1.97 -5.51
C GLU A 347 -3.35 2.88 -4.42
N GLY A 348 -2.98 4.11 -4.77
CA GLY A 348 -2.52 5.12 -3.79
C GLY A 348 -3.59 5.47 -2.77
N LEU A 349 -4.86 5.55 -3.19
CA LEU A 349 -6.00 5.78 -2.29
C LEU A 349 -6.33 4.57 -1.40
N LYS A 350 -5.78 3.38 -1.65
CA LYS A 350 -6.01 2.17 -0.83
C LYS A 350 -4.99 1.99 0.28
N VAL A 351 -3.84 2.67 0.20
CA VAL A 351 -2.77 2.60 1.20
C VAL A 351 -3.30 2.75 2.63
N GLY A 352 -2.91 1.84 3.51
CA GLY A 352 -3.21 1.86 4.94
C GLY A 352 -2.25 2.77 5.72
N GLY A 353 -2.28 2.70 7.05
CA GLY A 353 -1.46 3.56 7.92
C GLY A 353 0.02 3.17 8.03
N SER A 354 0.50 2.13 7.33
CA SER A 354 1.87 1.61 7.47
C SER A 354 2.71 1.81 6.20
N ALA A 355 4.02 2.00 6.38
CA ALA A 355 4.97 2.09 5.27
C ALA A 355 5.06 0.78 4.45
N GLU A 356 4.80 -0.36 5.09
CA GLU A 356 4.72 -1.64 4.43
C GLU A 356 3.54 -1.70 3.45
N SER A 357 2.35 -1.23 3.87
CA SER A 357 1.18 -1.12 3.00
C SER A 357 1.46 -0.22 1.80
N LEU A 358 2.15 0.91 2.00
CA LEU A 358 2.58 1.79 0.91
C LEU A 358 3.43 1.04 -0.14
N GLY A 359 4.45 0.30 0.29
CA GLY A 359 5.31 -0.47 -0.62
C GLY A 359 4.55 -1.56 -1.40
N GLN A 360 3.64 -2.27 -0.73
CA GLN A 360 2.79 -3.29 -1.36
C GLN A 360 1.91 -2.68 -2.46
N HIS A 361 1.25 -1.56 -2.16
CA HIS A 361 0.39 -0.87 -3.11
C HIS A 361 1.17 -0.22 -4.27
N VAL A 362 2.37 0.31 -4.04
CA VAL A 362 3.24 0.81 -5.13
C VAL A 362 3.56 -0.32 -6.12
N THR A 363 3.96 -1.49 -5.60
CA THR A 363 4.27 -2.65 -6.46
C THR A 363 3.03 -3.16 -7.19
N ALA A 364 1.90 -3.26 -6.48
CA ALA A 364 0.63 -3.68 -7.06
C ALA A 364 0.14 -2.72 -8.17
N ALA A 365 0.36 -1.41 -8.01
CA ALA A 365 -0.01 -0.42 -9.01
C ALA A 365 0.72 -0.66 -10.34
N VAL A 366 2.04 -0.90 -10.29
CA VAL A 366 2.85 -1.16 -11.48
C VAL A 366 2.39 -2.42 -12.19
N VAL A 367 2.23 -3.52 -11.45
CA VAL A 367 1.83 -4.81 -12.03
C VAL A 367 0.44 -4.73 -12.66
N LYS A 368 -0.54 -4.14 -11.95
CA LYS A 368 -1.90 -3.95 -12.47
C LYS A 368 -1.91 -3.04 -13.68
N ALA A 369 -1.18 -1.93 -13.65
CA ALA A 369 -1.13 -0.98 -14.77
C ALA A 369 -0.52 -1.62 -16.03
N ILE A 370 0.60 -2.34 -15.91
CA ILE A 370 1.23 -3.05 -17.03
C ILE A 370 0.28 -4.09 -17.62
N PHE A 371 -0.40 -4.88 -16.76
CA PHE A 371 -1.34 -5.89 -17.22
C PHE A 371 -2.50 -5.28 -18.03
N VAL A 372 -3.14 -4.21 -17.51
CA VAL A 372 -4.26 -3.55 -18.20
C VAL A 372 -3.80 -2.85 -19.48
N VAL A 373 -2.60 -2.25 -19.48
CA VAL A 373 -2.01 -1.63 -20.68
C VAL A 373 -1.79 -2.67 -21.78
N ILE A 374 -1.21 -3.84 -21.45
CA ILE A 374 -0.98 -4.92 -22.43
C ILE A 374 -2.32 -5.46 -22.96
N LEU A 375 -3.29 -5.68 -22.06
CA LEU A 375 -4.62 -6.13 -22.46
C LEU A 375 -5.28 -5.13 -23.41
N MET A 376 -5.21 -3.84 -23.08
CA MET A 376 -5.78 -2.78 -23.89
C MET A 376 -5.07 -2.67 -25.25
N ASP A 377 -3.75 -2.87 -25.30
CA ASP A 377 -2.99 -2.84 -26.55
C ASP A 377 -3.46 -3.95 -27.50
N GLY A 378 -3.64 -5.17 -26.97
CA GLY A 378 -4.20 -6.29 -27.72
C GLY A 378 -5.63 -6.05 -28.21
N LEU A 379 -6.47 -5.40 -27.39
CA LEU A 379 -7.82 -5.00 -27.81
C LEU A 379 -7.79 -3.98 -28.96
N PHE A 380 -6.93 -2.97 -28.88
CA PHE A 380 -6.77 -2.01 -29.97
C PHE A 380 -6.18 -2.66 -31.23
N ALA A 381 -5.23 -3.59 -31.09
CA ALA A 381 -4.68 -4.32 -32.22
C ALA A 381 -5.76 -5.14 -32.95
N MET A 382 -6.60 -5.88 -32.20
CA MET A 382 -7.74 -6.59 -32.76
C MET A 382 -8.78 -5.65 -33.39
N PHE A 383 -9.05 -4.52 -32.74
CA PHE A 383 -9.96 -3.51 -33.27
C PHE A 383 -9.47 -2.94 -34.60
N TYR A 384 -8.21 -2.51 -34.69
CA TYR A 384 -7.63 -1.98 -35.93
C TYR A 384 -7.57 -3.04 -37.03
N ALA A 385 -7.27 -4.30 -36.69
CA ALA A 385 -7.32 -5.41 -37.65
C ALA A 385 -8.75 -5.65 -38.18
N ALA A 386 -9.79 -5.46 -37.36
CA ALA A 386 -11.17 -5.65 -37.76
C ALA A 386 -11.73 -4.54 -38.68
N ILE A 387 -11.13 -3.34 -38.64
CA ILE A 387 -11.55 -2.19 -39.45
C ILE A 387 -10.56 -1.88 -40.61
N ASP A 388 -9.62 -2.79 -40.88
CA ASP A 388 -8.56 -2.66 -41.89
C ASP A 388 -7.78 -1.33 -41.78
N PHE A 389 -7.47 -0.91 -40.55
CA PHE A 389 -6.79 0.36 -40.22
C PHE A 389 -5.29 0.24 -39.94
#